data_AF-A0A848DFE4-F1
#
_entry.id   AF-A0A848DFE4-F1
#
_cell.length_a   1.000
_cell.length_b   1.000
_cell.length_c   1.000
_cell.angle_alpha   90.00
_cell.angle_beta   90.00
_cell.angle_gamma   90.00
#
_symmetry.space_group_name_H-M   'P 1'
#
loop_
_entity.id
_entity.type
_entity.pdbx_description
1 polymer ?
#
loop_
_entity_poly.entity_id
_entity_poly.type
_entity_poly.pdbx_seq_one_letter_code
_entity_poly.pdbx_strand_id
1 'polypeptide(L)'
;MNQTKGHRVPGQVAGQGLLFDDLVTDRVLRLARDPGYVLLGPADTVYQRATHTRDAERAMPVAADEATTVHHLLTAGRLTLGHRIAVVAEQPEPQMATVVEPAAPAATQPEGPRSVRVLVDVVSPGKGLVTCGDGDWSGAIVRDGSSYLVETETGDVIGRARSYGHGAERLARHHGHRATAVEIEHEREFW
;
A
#
# COMPACT_ATOMS: atom_id res chain seq x y z
N MET A 1 1.70 -70.25 -11.59
CA MET A 1 1.15 -69.53 -12.77
C MET A 1 1.06 -68.05 -12.43
N ASN A 2 1.80 -67.24 -13.21
CA ASN A 2 1.70 -65.80 -13.58
C ASN A 2 1.32 -64.74 -12.51
N GLN A 3 2.16 -63.76 -12.14
CA GLN A 3 2.73 -62.60 -12.86
C GLN A 3 1.76 -61.44 -13.22
N THR A 4 2.03 -60.29 -12.55
CA THR A 4 2.20 -58.88 -13.01
C THR A 4 1.06 -57.86 -13.21
N LYS A 5 1.44 -56.61 -12.85
CA LYS A 5 0.92 -55.25 -13.15
C LYS A 5 -0.26 -54.75 -12.29
N GLY A 6 -0.26 -53.54 -11.71
CA GLY A 6 0.63 -52.39 -11.80
C GLY A 6 -0.19 -51.08 -11.81
N HIS A 7 0.25 -50.07 -11.04
CA HIS A 7 -0.16 -48.64 -11.10
C HIS A 7 -1.63 -48.33 -10.73
N ARG A 8 -1.98 -47.25 -10.03
CA ARG A 8 -1.43 -45.89 -9.98
C ARG A 8 -2.02 -45.19 -8.75
N VAL A 9 -1.21 -44.48 -7.98
CA VAL A 9 -1.70 -43.37 -7.13
C VAL A 9 -1.92 -42.18 -8.07
N PRO A 10 -3.12 -41.57 -8.06
CA PRO A 10 -3.21 -40.12 -7.90
C PRO A 10 -4.47 -39.74 -7.09
N GLY A 11 -4.53 -38.69 -6.28
CA GLY A 11 -3.61 -37.60 -6.05
C GLY A 11 -4.04 -36.94 -4.76
N GLN A 12 -3.25 -37.15 -3.71
CA GLN A 12 -3.18 -36.24 -2.59
C GLN A 12 -2.59 -34.94 -3.13
N VAL A 13 -3.45 -34.04 -3.62
CA VAL A 13 -3.07 -32.63 -3.72
C VAL A 13 -3.31 -32.08 -2.33
N ALA A 14 -2.31 -32.31 -1.46
CA ALA A 14 -2.02 -31.44 -0.34
C ALA A 14 -1.65 -30.07 -0.95
N GLY A 15 -2.66 -29.34 -1.39
CA GLY A 15 -2.55 -28.01 -1.96
C GLY A 15 -2.31 -27.02 -0.85
N GLN A 16 -1.04 -26.86 -0.48
CA GLN A 16 -0.45 -25.58 -0.08
C GLN A 16 -1.19 -24.78 0.99
N GLY A 17 -1.74 -25.46 2.00
CA GLY A 17 -2.00 -24.87 3.32
C GLY A 17 -0.69 -24.68 4.11
N LEU A 18 0.37 -24.20 3.46
CA LEU A 18 1.54 -23.69 4.17
C LEU A 18 1.09 -22.37 4.79
N LEU A 19 0.56 -22.49 6.01
CA LEU A 19 0.49 -21.49 7.07
C LEU A 19 1.16 -20.17 6.65
N PHE A 20 0.43 -19.35 5.91
CA PHE A 20 0.61 -17.93 6.04
C PHE A 20 0.15 -17.67 7.45
N ASP A 21 1.06 -17.23 8.32
CA ASP A 21 0.59 -16.47 9.45
C ASP A 21 -0.05 -15.23 8.82
N ASP A 22 -1.38 -15.28 8.63
CA ASP A 22 -2.13 -14.29 7.88
C ASP A 22 -1.88 -12.89 8.46
N LEU A 23 -1.58 -12.82 9.76
CA LEU A 23 -1.19 -11.60 10.45
C LEU A 23 0.19 -11.08 10.02
N VAL A 24 1.19 -11.95 9.87
CA VAL A 24 2.53 -11.56 9.39
C VAL A 24 2.48 -11.19 7.92
N THR A 25 1.70 -11.92 7.12
CA THR A 25 1.54 -11.68 5.69
C THR A 25 0.84 -10.35 5.41
N ASP A 26 -0.27 -10.08 6.09
CA ASP A 26 -0.99 -8.81 6.00
C ASP A 26 -0.09 -7.65 6.45
N ARG A 27 0.63 -7.84 7.55
CA ARG A 27 1.59 -6.85 8.05
C ARG A 27 2.69 -6.55 7.03
N VAL A 28 3.28 -7.55 6.39
CA VAL A 28 4.31 -7.37 5.35
C VAL A 28 3.74 -6.64 4.14
N LEU A 29 2.55 -7.01 3.67
CA LEU A 29 1.91 -6.33 2.54
C LEU A 29 1.56 -4.87 2.86
N ARG A 30 1.13 -4.58 4.09
CA ARG A 30 0.86 -3.23 4.58
C ARG A 30 2.13 -2.39 4.67
N LEU A 31 3.19 -2.92 5.29
CA LEU A 31 4.46 -2.22 5.46
C LEU A 31 5.24 -2.05 4.15
N ALA A 32 5.04 -2.93 3.17
CA ALA A 32 5.63 -2.80 1.84
C ALA A 32 5.16 -1.54 1.09
N ARG A 33 3.99 -0.97 1.46
CA ARG A 33 3.47 0.26 0.85
C ARG A 33 4.10 1.52 1.43
N ASP A 34 4.26 1.59 2.75
CA ASP A 34 4.88 2.71 3.47
C ASP A 34 5.19 2.24 4.91
N PRO A 35 6.46 2.23 5.37
CA PRO A 35 7.66 2.85 4.78
C PRO A 35 8.37 2.02 3.68
N GLY A 36 8.04 0.74 3.50
CA GLY A 36 8.59 -0.15 2.46
C GLY A 36 9.72 -1.09 2.94
N TYR A 37 10.06 -2.08 2.11
CA TYR A 37 11.22 -2.97 2.30
C TYR A 37 12.28 -2.76 1.22
N VAL A 38 13.51 -3.17 1.51
CA VAL A 38 14.62 -3.19 0.54
C VAL A 38 15.42 -4.49 0.65
N LEU A 39 16.04 -4.89 -0.45
CA LEU A 39 17.02 -5.97 -0.50
C LEU A 39 18.43 -5.38 -0.62
N LEU A 40 19.34 -5.83 0.25
CA LEU A 40 20.72 -5.36 0.34
C LEU A 40 21.71 -6.49 -0.02
N GLY A 41 22.69 -6.14 -0.87
CA GLY A 41 23.81 -7.01 -1.21
C GLY A 41 23.45 -8.21 -2.09
N PRO A 42 24.43 -9.08 -2.40
CA PRO A 42 24.24 -10.25 -3.28
C PRO A 42 23.46 -11.39 -2.63
N ALA A 43 23.23 -11.32 -1.31
CA ALA A 43 22.42 -12.28 -0.57
C ALA A 43 20.95 -11.87 -0.51
N ASP A 44 20.57 -10.73 -1.11
CA ASP A 44 19.22 -10.18 -1.08
C ASP A 44 18.64 -10.09 0.34
N THR A 45 19.46 -9.68 1.30
CA THR A 45 19.03 -9.59 2.71
C THR A 45 17.95 -8.52 2.84
N VAL A 46 16.82 -8.88 3.46
CA VAL A 46 15.66 -7.99 3.63
C VAL A 46 15.91 -7.01 4.77
N TYR A 47 15.63 -5.73 4.52
CA TYR A 47 15.59 -4.67 5.52
C TYR A 47 14.30 -3.86 5.38
N GLN A 48 13.81 -3.32 6.49
CA GLN A 48 12.70 -2.36 6.50
C GLN A 48 13.25 -0.94 6.30
N ARG A 49 12.59 -0.14 5.48
CA ARG A 49 12.93 1.28 5.32
C ARG A 49 12.41 2.07 6.51
N ALA A 50 13.20 3.03 6.98
CA ALA A 50 12.74 4.06 7.91
C ALA A 50 12.78 5.41 7.18
N THR A 51 11.62 5.92 6.78
CA THR A 51 11.45 7.25 6.18
C THR A 51 11.49 8.32 7.27
N HIS A 52 12.67 8.60 7.82
CA HIS A 52 12.84 9.81 8.61
C HIS A 52 13.00 11.01 7.67
N THR A 53 12.16 12.01 7.90
CA THR A 53 12.12 13.28 7.18
C THR A 53 13.47 14.01 7.30
N ARG A 54 14.39 13.78 6.36
CA ARG A 54 15.34 14.72 5.73
C ARG A 54 16.76 14.20 5.47
N ASP A 55 17.23 13.12 6.08
CA ASP A 55 18.64 12.73 5.92
C ASP A 55 18.79 11.21 5.77
N ALA A 56 18.90 10.77 4.51
CA ALA A 56 19.13 9.42 4.03
C ALA A 56 18.08 8.36 4.44
N GLU A 57 17.70 7.52 3.49
CA GLU A 57 16.86 6.36 3.78
C GLU A 57 17.64 5.37 4.64
N ARG A 58 17.11 5.02 5.82
CA ARG A 58 17.73 4.03 6.69
C ARG A 58 17.14 2.65 6.44
N ALA A 59 18.01 1.65 6.37
CA ALA A 59 17.62 0.24 6.30
C ALA A 59 17.78 -0.39 7.69
N MET A 60 16.68 -0.86 8.28
CA MET A 60 16.64 -1.51 9.58
C MET A 60 16.50 -3.03 9.42
N PRO A 61 17.26 -3.84 10.18
CA PRO A 61 17.14 -5.29 10.10
C PRO A 61 15.73 -5.72 10.51
N VAL A 62 15.16 -6.67 9.78
CA VAL A 62 13.85 -7.25 10.09
C VAL A 62 14.01 -8.61 10.78
N ALA A 63 12.94 -9.07 11.41
CA ALA A 63 12.91 -10.41 11.98
C ALA A 63 12.98 -11.49 10.88
N ALA A 64 13.49 -12.68 11.21
CA ALA A 64 13.78 -13.73 10.24
C ALA A 64 12.51 -14.30 9.57
N ASP A 65 11.41 -14.36 10.31
CA ASP A 65 10.07 -14.72 9.84
C ASP A 65 9.52 -13.70 8.82
N GLU A 66 9.74 -12.42 9.09
CA GLU A 66 9.37 -11.31 8.19
C GLU A 66 10.19 -11.35 6.89
N ALA A 67 11.50 -11.54 6.98
CA ALA A 67 12.38 -11.71 5.81
C ALA A 67 11.98 -12.92 4.95
N THR A 68 11.69 -14.06 5.60
CA THR A 68 11.21 -15.28 4.91
C THR A 68 9.91 -15.02 4.18
N THR A 69 8.97 -14.31 4.82
CA THR A 69 7.67 -13.95 4.24
C THR A 69 7.84 -13.04 3.02
N VAL A 70 8.76 -12.05 3.08
CA VAL A 70 9.08 -11.19 1.93
C VAL A 70 9.61 -12.01 0.75
N HIS A 71 10.56 -12.93 0.97
CA HIS A 71 11.08 -13.79 -0.10
C HIS A 71 9.99 -14.71 -0.69
N HIS A 72 9.11 -15.26 0.15
CA HIS A 72 7.98 -16.06 -0.32
C HIS A 72 7.01 -15.22 -1.16
N LEU A 73 6.70 -14.00 -0.75
CA LEU A 73 5.81 -13.10 -1.51
C LEU A 73 6.45 -12.62 -2.82
N LEU A 74 7.77 -12.42 -2.87
CA LEU A 74 8.51 -12.17 -4.11
C LEU A 74 8.43 -13.37 -5.05
N THR A 75 8.66 -14.58 -4.53
CA THR A 75 8.57 -15.84 -5.31
C THR A 75 7.15 -16.08 -5.83
N ALA A 76 6.14 -15.74 -5.02
CA ALA A 76 4.73 -15.84 -5.38
C ALA A 76 4.26 -14.71 -6.33
N GLY A 77 5.13 -13.74 -6.66
CA GLY A 77 4.78 -12.60 -7.51
C GLY A 77 3.77 -11.65 -6.87
N ARG A 78 3.68 -11.64 -5.54
CA ARG A 78 2.85 -10.72 -4.72
C ARG A 78 3.62 -9.48 -4.29
N LEU A 79 4.95 -9.56 -4.30
CA LEU A 79 5.88 -8.43 -4.25
C LEU A 79 6.73 -8.44 -5.52
N THR A 80 7.25 -7.29 -5.92
CA THR A 80 8.14 -7.09 -7.06
C THR A 80 9.35 -6.28 -6.67
N LEU A 81 10.45 -6.46 -7.41
CA LEU A 81 11.64 -5.64 -7.27
C LEU A 81 11.46 -4.36 -8.07
N GLY A 82 11.54 -3.23 -7.38
CA GLY A 82 11.42 -1.89 -7.92
C GLY A 82 12.77 -1.25 -8.27
N HIS A 83 12.81 0.07 -8.15
CA HIS A 83 13.98 0.88 -8.42
C HIS A 83 15.06 0.71 -7.33
N ARG A 84 16.29 1.12 -7.66
CA ARG A 84 17.42 1.10 -6.72
C ARG A 84 17.59 2.44 -6.02
N ILE A 85 17.93 2.38 -4.74
CA ILE A 85 18.12 3.55 -3.88
C ILE A 85 19.39 3.41 -3.04
N ALA A 86 19.92 4.55 -2.58
CA ALA A 86 20.97 4.59 -1.58
C ALA A 86 20.34 4.51 -0.19
N VAL A 87 20.72 3.50 0.59
CA VAL A 87 20.31 3.38 2.00
C VAL A 87 21.53 3.34 2.91
N VAL A 88 21.40 3.92 4.09
CA VAL A 88 22.37 3.77 5.17
C VAL A 88 21.87 2.64 6.06
N ALA A 89 22.63 1.55 6.10
CA ALA A 89 22.41 0.42 7.01
C ALA A 89 23.26 0.61 8.28
N GLU A 90 23.66 -0.50 8.91
CA GLU A 90 24.52 -0.48 10.11
C GLU A 90 25.93 0.10 9.85
N GLN A 91 26.34 0.20 8.58
CA GLN A 91 27.60 0.83 8.18
C GLN A 91 27.40 2.30 7.79
N PRO A 92 28.39 3.18 8.06
CA PRO A 92 28.28 4.62 7.80
C PRO A 92 28.25 4.98 6.31
N GLU A 93 28.60 4.04 5.42
CA GLU A 93 28.61 4.26 3.99
C GLU A 93 27.27 3.88 3.35
N PRO A 94 26.73 4.70 2.42
CA PRO A 94 25.50 4.38 1.72
C PRO A 94 25.69 3.17 0.81
N GLN A 95 24.78 2.20 0.93
CA GLN A 95 24.75 1.00 0.11
C GLN A 95 23.61 1.09 -0.91
N MET A 96 23.83 0.51 -2.09
CA MET A 96 22.77 0.35 -3.08
C MET A 96 21.85 -0.79 -2.68
N ALA A 97 20.56 -0.47 -2.54
CA ALA A 97 19.52 -1.44 -2.23
C ALA A 97 18.41 -1.40 -3.28
N THR A 98 17.75 -2.53 -3.48
CA THR A 98 16.61 -2.64 -4.40
C THR A 98 15.33 -2.53 -3.60
N VAL A 99 14.44 -1.59 -3.96
CA VAL A 99 13.15 -1.43 -3.28
C VAL A 99 12.28 -2.64 -3.57
N VAL A 100 11.60 -3.14 -2.54
CA VAL A 100 10.55 -4.15 -2.67
C VAL A 100 9.21 -3.43 -2.66
N GLU A 101 8.46 -3.63 -3.73
CA GLU A 101 7.17 -2.98 -3.97
C GLU A 101 6.09 -4.07 -3.97
N PRO A 102 4.84 -3.77 -3.55
CA PRO A 102 3.75 -4.69 -3.78
C PRO A 102 3.58 -4.93 -5.28
N ALA A 103 3.46 -6.20 -5.68
CA ALA A 103 3.20 -6.53 -7.07
C ALA A 103 1.89 -5.85 -7.47
N ALA A 104 1.93 -5.08 -8.54
CA ALA A 104 0.71 -4.57 -9.15
C ALA A 104 -0.19 -5.78 -9.41
N PRO A 105 -1.46 -5.78 -8.97
CA PRO A 105 -2.38 -6.87 -9.32
C PRO A 105 -2.33 -7.04 -10.84
N ALA A 106 -2.19 -8.30 -11.29
CA ALA A 106 -1.98 -8.64 -12.70
C ALA A 106 -2.89 -7.77 -13.57
N ALA A 107 -2.25 -6.95 -14.41
CA ALA A 107 -2.94 -5.97 -15.23
C ALA A 107 -3.87 -6.68 -16.22
N THR A 108 -5.14 -6.80 -15.87
CA THR A 108 -6.18 -6.36 -16.81
C THR A 108 -5.74 -4.96 -17.22
N GLN A 109 -5.58 -4.70 -18.53
CA GLN A 109 -5.13 -3.40 -19.07
C GLN A 109 -5.57 -2.27 -18.16
N PRO A 110 -4.68 -1.36 -17.72
CA PRO A 110 -5.12 -0.24 -16.90
C PRO A 110 -6.08 0.56 -17.78
N GLU A 111 -7.39 0.40 -17.54
CA GLU A 111 -8.29 1.52 -17.71
C GLU A 111 -7.61 2.63 -16.92
N GLY A 112 -7.05 3.62 -17.62
CA GLY A 112 -6.38 4.75 -16.98
C GLY A 112 -7.26 5.28 -15.84
N PRO A 113 -6.67 5.84 -14.77
CA PRO A 113 -7.36 6.09 -13.51
C PRO A 113 -8.73 6.67 -13.80
N ARG A 114 -9.77 5.90 -13.45
CA ARG A 114 -11.13 6.21 -13.84
C ARG A 114 -11.44 7.60 -13.31
N SER A 115 -11.79 8.47 -14.24
CA SER A 115 -12.10 9.86 -13.95
C SER A 115 -13.42 9.92 -13.22
N VAL A 116 -13.41 10.44 -11.99
CA VAL A 116 -14.60 10.49 -11.14
C VAL A 116 -14.87 11.93 -10.71
N ARG A 117 -16.16 12.23 -10.52
CA ARG A 117 -16.57 13.43 -9.79
C ARG A 117 -16.46 13.17 -8.30
N VAL A 118 -15.93 14.15 -7.57
CA VAL A 118 -15.82 14.10 -6.13
C VAL A 118 -16.56 15.29 -5.55
N LEU A 119 -17.48 15.03 -4.63
CA LEU A 119 -18.19 16.05 -3.89
C LEU A 119 -17.54 16.18 -2.50
N VAL A 120 -17.36 17.41 -2.06
CA VAL A 120 -16.97 17.73 -0.69
C VAL A 120 -18.06 18.59 -0.08
N ASP A 121 -18.73 18.05 0.93
CA ASP A 121 -19.70 18.77 1.74
C ASP A 121 -19.01 19.33 2.99
N VAL A 122 -18.82 20.64 3.05
CA VAL A 122 -18.24 21.32 4.21
C VAL A 122 -19.32 21.50 5.27
N VAL A 123 -19.43 20.51 6.15
CA VAL A 123 -20.39 20.46 7.26
C VAL A 123 -20.06 21.39 8.42
N SER A 124 -18.79 21.77 8.59
CA SER A 124 -18.39 22.80 9.54
C SER A 124 -17.03 23.40 9.20
N PRO A 125 -16.66 24.58 9.75
CA PRO A 125 -15.33 25.13 9.54
C PRO A 125 -14.23 24.15 9.95
N GLY A 126 -13.45 23.69 8.96
CA GLY A 126 -12.40 22.70 9.16
C GLY A 126 -12.83 21.24 9.01
N LYS A 127 -14.10 20.93 8.73
CA LYS A 127 -14.56 19.56 8.47
C LYS A 127 -15.32 19.48 7.15
N GLY A 128 -14.87 18.60 6.26
CA GLY A 128 -15.55 18.27 5.01
C GLY A 128 -15.78 16.76 4.91
N LEU A 129 -16.97 16.36 4.49
CA LEU A 129 -17.29 14.99 4.12
C LEU A 129 -17.08 14.83 2.62
N VAL A 130 -16.39 13.77 2.21
CA VAL A 130 -16.06 13.52 0.81
C VAL A 130 -16.87 12.34 0.30
N THR A 131 -17.49 12.49 -0.86
CA THR A 131 -18.24 11.42 -1.51
C THR A 131 -17.86 11.34 -2.98
N CYS A 132 -17.61 10.12 -3.46
CA CYS A 132 -17.45 9.87 -4.88
C CYS A 132 -18.84 9.88 -5.56
N GLY A 133 -19.06 10.76 -6.53
CA GLY A 133 -20.36 10.87 -7.20
C GLY A 133 -20.73 9.63 -8.04
N ASP A 134 -19.71 8.88 -8.48
CA ASP A 134 -19.85 7.71 -9.36
C ASP A 134 -19.23 6.43 -8.74
N GLY A 135 -18.87 6.43 -7.44
CA GLY A 135 -18.08 5.35 -6.84
C GLY A 135 -18.46 4.98 -5.40
N ASP A 136 -17.98 3.82 -4.98
CA ASP A 136 -18.36 3.14 -3.72
C ASP A 136 -17.54 3.59 -2.49
N TRP A 137 -16.90 4.76 -2.52
CA TRP A 137 -16.01 5.23 -1.45
C TRP A 137 -16.37 6.64 -0.96
N SER A 138 -16.02 6.88 0.29
CA SER A 138 -16.23 8.14 0.99
C SER A 138 -15.11 8.39 2.00
N GLY A 139 -15.13 9.55 2.65
CA GLY A 139 -14.17 9.84 3.71
C GLY A 139 -14.37 11.22 4.30
N ALA A 140 -13.38 11.67 5.06
CA ALA A 140 -13.43 12.96 5.73
C ALA A 140 -12.15 13.76 5.53
N ILE A 141 -12.28 15.07 5.56
CA ILE A 141 -11.18 16.02 5.56
C ILE A 141 -11.33 16.86 6.82
N VAL A 142 -10.42 16.68 7.78
CA VAL A 142 -10.50 17.28 9.11
C VAL A 142 -9.32 18.19 9.35
N ARG A 143 -9.56 19.41 9.82
CA ARG A 143 -8.51 20.40 10.04
C ARG A 143 -7.66 20.01 11.24
N ASP A 144 -6.36 19.94 11.01
CA ASP A 144 -5.30 19.67 11.99
C ASP A 144 -4.29 20.83 11.95
N GLY A 145 -4.49 21.79 12.85
CA GLY A 145 -3.72 23.04 12.90
C GLY A 145 -3.82 23.86 11.62
N SER A 146 -2.69 24.00 10.93
CA SER A 146 -2.58 24.73 9.65
C SER A 146 -2.86 23.87 8.41
N SER A 147 -3.13 22.58 8.59
CA SER A 147 -3.36 21.61 7.52
C SER A 147 -4.68 20.88 7.68
N TYR A 148 -4.99 19.98 6.76
CA TYR A 148 -6.11 19.05 6.85
C TYR A 148 -5.60 17.61 6.82
N LEU A 149 -6.10 16.77 7.70
CA LEU A 149 -5.99 15.32 7.60
C LEU A 149 -7.05 14.80 6.65
N VAL A 150 -6.70 13.78 5.89
CA VAL A 150 -7.60 13.07 4.99
C VAL A 150 -7.78 11.68 5.55
N GLU A 151 -9.03 11.34 5.85
CA GLU A 151 -9.47 10.09 6.46
C GLU A 151 -10.33 9.32 5.47
N THR A 152 -10.18 7.99 5.46
CA THR A 152 -11.05 7.07 4.72
C THR A 152 -12.40 6.89 5.43
N GLU A 153 -13.31 6.18 4.80
CA GLU A 153 -14.59 5.75 5.37
C GLU A 153 -14.46 4.92 6.66
N THR A 154 -13.31 4.26 6.85
CA THR A 154 -12.97 3.47 8.05
C THR A 154 -12.32 4.30 9.16
N GLY A 155 -11.99 5.57 8.89
CA GLY A 155 -11.30 6.46 9.81
C GLY A 155 -9.77 6.39 9.76
N ASP A 156 -9.19 5.72 8.76
CA ASP A 156 -7.74 5.63 8.58
C ASP A 156 -7.21 6.93 7.94
N VAL A 157 -6.17 7.51 8.54
CA VAL A 157 -5.54 8.73 8.01
C VAL A 157 -4.56 8.39 6.90
N ILE A 158 -4.87 8.82 5.67
CA ILE A 158 -4.04 8.60 4.46
C ILE A 158 -3.13 9.81 4.14
N GLY A 159 -3.15 10.81 5.02
CA GLY A 159 -2.15 11.87 5.09
C GLY A 159 -2.74 13.27 5.06
N ARG A 160 -1.90 14.25 4.71
CA ARG A 160 -2.20 15.68 4.85
C ARG A 160 -2.52 16.37 3.53
N ALA A 161 -3.39 17.36 3.60
CA ALA A 161 -3.78 18.25 2.52
C ALA A 161 -3.75 19.72 2.96
N ARG A 162 -3.60 20.61 1.99
CA ARG A 162 -3.59 22.07 2.20
C ARG A 162 -4.96 22.73 2.04
N SER A 163 -5.93 22.00 1.49
CA SER A 163 -7.31 22.44 1.31
C SER A 163 -8.22 21.23 1.10
N TYR A 164 -9.53 21.44 1.19
CA TYR A 164 -10.54 20.42 0.87
C TYR A 164 -10.34 19.82 -0.53
N GLY A 165 -10.09 20.65 -1.55
CA GLY A 165 -9.84 20.17 -2.90
C GLY A 165 -8.65 19.21 -2.99
N HIS A 166 -7.54 19.55 -2.34
CA HIS A 166 -6.36 18.67 -2.30
C HIS A 166 -6.60 17.40 -1.48
N GLY A 167 -7.45 17.48 -0.45
CA GLY A 167 -7.83 16.31 0.34
C GLY A 167 -8.69 15.34 -0.47
N ALA A 168 -9.68 15.87 -1.20
CA ALA A 168 -10.55 15.09 -2.08
C ALA A 168 -9.78 14.41 -3.21
N GLU A 169 -8.84 15.13 -3.85
CA GLU A 169 -7.95 14.53 -4.84
C GLU A 169 -7.07 13.42 -4.25
N ARG A 170 -6.56 13.61 -3.02
CA ARG A 170 -5.74 12.60 -2.35
C ARG A 170 -6.56 11.35 -2.03
N LEU A 171 -7.79 11.53 -1.54
CA LEU A 171 -8.70 10.43 -1.27
C LEU A 171 -9.05 9.68 -2.56
N ALA A 172 -9.37 10.39 -3.65
CA ALA A 172 -9.60 9.76 -4.95
C ALA A 172 -8.41 8.92 -5.42
N ARG A 173 -7.18 9.44 -5.30
CA ARG A 173 -5.96 8.70 -5.66
C ARG A 173 -5.74 7.48 -4.77
N HIS A 174 -6.06 7.55 -3.49
CA HIS A 174 -5.97 6.42 -2.57
C HIS A 174 -6.84 5.25 -3.04
N HIS A 175 -8.05 5.53 -3.54
CA HIS A 175 -8.95 4.54 -4.13
C HIS A 175 -8.65 4.21 -5.61
N GLY A 176 -7.51 4.65 -6.16
CA GLY A 176 -7.11 4.33 -7.55
C GLY A 176 -7.78 5.18 -8.64
N HIS A 177 -8.45 6.28 -8.25
CA HIS A 177 -9.15 7.17 -9.17
C HIS A 177 -8.41 8.49 -9.40
N ARG A 178 -8.82 9.19 -10.46
CA ARG A 178 -8.45 10.59 -10.70
C ARG A 178 -9.68 11.47 -10.55
N ALA A 179 -9.64 12.46 -9.66
CA ALA A 179 -10.69 13.46 -9.59
C ALA A 179 -10.65 14.34 -10.84
N THR A 180 -11.73 14.35 -11.63
CA THR A 180 -11.87 15.26 -12.78
C THR A 180 -12.53 16.57 -12.45
N ALA A 181 -13.41 16.56 -11.44
CA ALA A 181 -14.02 17.74 -10.86
C ALA A 181 -14.15 17.49 -9.36
N VAL A 182 -13.73 18.48 -8.58
CA VAL A 182 -14.01 18.52 -7.14
C VAL A 182 -15.01 19.64 -6.91
N GLU A 183 -16.23 19.26 -6.59
CA GLU A 183 -17.31 20.18 -6.28
C GLU A 183 -17.32 20.35 -4.75
N ILE A 184 -17.07 21.58 -4.29
CA ILE A 184 -17.03 21.89 -2.85
C ILE A 184 -18.30 22.67 -2.53
N GLU A 185 -19.24 21.99 -1.90
CA GLU A 185 -20.44 22.60 -1.35
C GLU A 185 -20.16 23.02 0.08
N HIS A 186 -20.61 24.23 0.41
CA HIS A 186 -20.59 24.70 1.79
C HIS A 186 -22.03 24.67 2.26
N GLU A 187 -22.31 23.93 3.33
CA GLU A 187 -23.62 23.98 3.94
C GLU A 187 -23.87 25.44 4.35
N ARG A 188 -24.83 26.09 3.69
CA ARG A 188 -25.17 27.47 4.03
C ARG A 188 -25.86 27.43 5.37
N GLU A 189 -25.21 27.96 6.40
CA GLU A 189 -25.91 28.35 7.61
C GLU A 189 -27.00 29.37 7.21
N PHE A 190 -28.25 28.92 7.19
CA PHE A 190 -29.40 29.81 7.12
C PHE A 190 -29.50 30.50 8.49
N TRP A 191 -28.91 31.69 8.59
CA TRP A 191 -29.21 32.65 9.66
C TRP A 191 -30.15 33.74 9.14
#